data_AF-A0A4S0MRV3-F1
#
_entry.id   AF-A0A4S0MRV3-F1
#
_cell.length_a   1.000
_cell.length_b   1.000
_cell.length_c   1.000
_cell.angle_alpha   90.00
_cell.angle_beta   90.00
_cell.angle_gamma   90.00
#
_symmetry.space_group_name_H-M   'P 1'
#
loop_
_entity.id
_entity.type
_entity.pdbx_description
1 polymer ?
#
loop_
_entity_poly.entity_id
_entity_poly.type
_entity_poly.pdbx_seq_one_letter_code
_entity_poly.pdbx_strand_id
1 'polypeptide(L)'
;AIPRCGADLIGYYAPHEGSATTAYAAYNIESLAAYETYRARLAADPAGKANYEFARREKFILKEDRVFLKLVSGPHGPRQLFQTDVTIREGIEA
;
A
#
# COMPACT_ATOMS: atom_id res chain seq x y z
N ALA A 1 5.32 3.52 -4.40
CA ALA A 1 6.30 3.58 -3.30
C ALA A 1 6.29 2.33 -2.42
N ILE A 2 5.13 1.81 -2.02
CA ILE A 2 5.00 0.73 -1.02
C ILE A 2 5.81 -0.55 -1.36
N PRO A 3 5.65 -1.21 -2.53
CA PRO A 3 6.47 -2.37 -2.88
C PRO A 3 7.97 -2.07 -2.91
N ARG A 4 8.35 -0.92 -3.48
CA ARG A 4 9.74 -0.46 -3.56
C ARG A 4 10.37 -0.24 -2.18
N CYS A 5 9.58 0.15 -1.17
CA CYS A 5 10.07 0.39 0.18
C CYS A 5 10.19 -0.90 1.03
N GLY A 6 9.79 -2.06 0.50
CA GLY A 6 9.96 -3.36 1.14
C GLY A 6 8.73 -3.93 1.84
N ALA A 7 7.53 -3.48 1.49
CA ALA A 7 6.28 -4.08 1.94
C ALA A 7 5.61 -4.86 0.79
N ASP A 8 5.08 -6.04 1.09
CA ASP A 8 4.38 -6.88 0.12
C ASP A 8 2.93 -6.40 -0.03
N LEU A 9 2.69 -5.51 -0.99
CA LEU A 9 1.38 -4.90 -1.21
C LEU A 9 0.38 -5.94 -1.74
N ILE A 10 -0.67 -6.19 -0.95
CA ILE A 10 -1.80 -7.03 -1.38
C ILE A 10 -2.73 -6.20 -2.28
N GLY A 11 -3.06 -4.98 -1.88
CA GLY A 11 -3.89 -4.09 -2.70
C GLY A 11 -4.43 -2.86 -1.97
N TYR A 12 -5.12 -2.03 -2.76
CA TYR A 12 -5.91 -0.91 -2.29
C TYR A 12 -7.38 -1.20 -2.55
N TYR A 13 -8.22 -0.96 -1.55
CA TYR A 13 -9.63 -1.31 -1.57
C TYR A 13 -10.45 -0.10 -1.17
N ALA A 14 -11.50 0.18 -1.93
CA ALA A 14 -12.59 1.05 -1.52
C ALA A 14 -13.85 0.18 -1.34
N PRO A 15 -14.77 0.54 -0.44
CA PRO A 15 -16.06 -0.12 -0.34
C PRO A 15 -16.77 -0.06 -1.69
N HIS A 16 -17.14 -1.23 -2.23
CA HIS A 16 -18.01 -1.29 -3.41
C HIS A 16 -19.42 -0.76 -3.10
N GLU A 17 -19.84 -0.95 -1.85
CA GLU A 17 -21.06 -0.41 -1.27
C GLU A 17 -20.75 0.03 0.17
N GLY A 18 -21.39 1.09 0.65
CA GLY A 18 -21.19 1.65 1.99
C GLY A 18 -20.47 3.00 1.99
N SER A 19 -19.36 3.08 2.72
CA SER A 19 -18.65 4.36 2.92
C SER A 19 -17.96 4.85 1.65
N ALA A 20 -18.30 6.07 1.22
CA ALA A 20 -17.60 6.76 0.12
C ALA A 20 -16.31 7.47 0.58
N THR A 21 -16.02 7.49 1.88
CA THR A 21 -14.91 8.26 2.48
C THR A 21 -13.81 7.37 3.08
N THR A 22 -13.95 6.05 3.00
CA THR A 22 -13.00 5.10 3.56
C THR A 22 -12.31 4.32 2.45
N ALA A 23 -10.99 4.20 2.54
CA ALA A 23 -10.21 3.28 1.73
C ALA A 23 -9.24 2.50 2.62
N TYR A 24 -8.91 1.29 2.21
CA TYR A 24 -8.03 0.37 2.92
C TYR A 24 -6.82 0.04 2.04
N ALA A 25 -5.63 0.03 2.65
CA ALA A 25 -4.43 -0.50 2.04
C ALA A 25 -3.99 -1.71 2.87
N ALA A 26 -3.85 -2.87 2.24
CA ALA A 26 -3.41 -4.09 2.89
C ALA A 26 -2.06 -4.52 2.31
N TYR A 27 -1.11 -4.86 3.18
CA TYR A 27 0.20 -5.36 2.81
C TYR A 27 0.77 -6.26 3.90
N ASN A 28 1.59 -7.23 3.51
CA ASN A 28 2.34 -8.06 4.45
C ASN A 28 3.69 -7.43 4.75
N ILE A 29 4.14 -7.65 5.98
CA ILE A 29 5.47 -7.29 6.44
C ILE A 29 5.96 -8.33 7.43
N GLU A 30 7.26 -8.63 7.39
CA GLU A 30 7.85 -9.76 8.11
C GLU A 30 7.77 -9.60 9.64
N SER A 31 7.96 -8.38 10.14
CA SER A 31 7.97 -8.08 11.58
C SER A 31 7.70 -6.60 11.85
N LEU A 32 7.47 -6.24 13.11
CA LEU A 32 7.33 -4.84 13.51
C LEU A 32 8.63 -4.03 13.31
N ALA A 33 9.79 -4.65 13.49
CA ALA A 33 11.08 -4.01 13.21
C ALA A 33 11.27 -3.73 11.70
N ALA A 34 10.85 -4.68 10.84
CA ALA A 34 10.82 -4.47 9.39
C ALA A 34 9.85 -3.33 9.03
N TYR A 35 8.72 -3.22 9.73
CA TYR A 35 7.75 -2.13 9.55
C TYR A 35 8.31 -0.75 9.89
N GLU A 36 9.07 -0.61 10.97
CA GLU A 36 9.72 0.66 11.30
C GLU A 36 10.75 1.07 10.24
N THR A 37 11.54 0.11 9.76
CA THR A 37 12.50 0.32 8.67
C THR A 37 11.79 0.73 7.38
N TYR A 38 10.72 0.02 7.01
CA TYR A 38 9.86 0.36 5.87
C TYR A 38 9.30 1.78 6.00
N ARG A 39 8.85 2.17 7.20
CA ARG A 39 8.31 3.51 7.45
C ARG A 39 9.34 4.61 7.26
N ALA A 40 10.55 4.40 7.76
CA ALA A 40 11.65 5.34 7.55
C ALA A 40 11.97 5.49 6.05
N ARG A 41 12.03 4.38 5.31
CA ARG A 41 12.25 4.38 3.86
C ARG A 41 11.14 5.09 3.11
N LEU A 42 9.88 4.80 3.43
CA LEU A 42 8.73 5.42 2.79
C LEU A 42 8.68 6.95 3.03
N ALA A 43 9.07 7.39 4.22
CA ALA A 43 9.16 8.82 4.55
C ALA A 43 10.32 9.51 3.81
N ALA A 44 11.41 8.80 3.52
CA ALA A 44 12.55 9.33 2.77
C ALA A 44 12.34 9.29 1.24
N ASP A 45 11.53 8.35 0.75
CA ASP A 45 11.28 8.11 -0.67
C ASP A 45 10.65 9.35 -1.37
N PRO A 46 11.24 9.85 -2.47
CA PRO A 46 10.73 11.04 -3.16
C PRO A 46 9.29 10.91 -3.64
N ALA A 47 8.89 9.73 -4.13
CA ALA A 47 7.51 9.50 -4.56
C ALA A 47 6.56 9.38 -3.37
N GLY A 48 7.02 8.77 -2.26
CA GLY A 48 6.29 8.76 -0.98
C GLY A 48 6.02 10.17 -0.45
N LYS A 49 7.04 11.04 -0.45
CA LYS A 49 6.92 12.45 -0.05
C LYS A 49 5.96 13.22 -0.95
N ALA A 50 6.12 13.12 -2.27
CA ALA A 50 5.25 13.81 -3.23
C ALA A 50 3.78 13.40 -3.05
N ASN A 51 3.52 12.11 -2.85
CA ASN A 51 2.16 11.61 -2.59
C ASN A 51 1.60 12.11 -1.26
N TYR A 52 2.42 12.16 -0.20
CA TYR A 52 2.00 12.69 1.09
C TYR A 52 1.70 14.19 1.03
N GLU A 53 2.54 14.95 0.34
CA GLU A 53 2.34 16.39 0.14
C GLU A 53 1.10 16.68 -0.69
N PHE A 54 0.86 15.91 -1.75
CA PHE A 54 -0.37 15.95 -2.53
C PHE A 54 -1.59 15.68 -1.64
N ALA A 55 -1.56 14.60 -0.86
CA ALA A 55 -2.63 14.27 0.09
C ALA A 55 -2.90 15.35 1.13
N ARG A 56 -1.83 15.94 1.66
CA ARG A 56 -1.93 17.01 2.65
C ARG A 56 -2.50 18.30 2.04
N ARG A 57 -2.09 18.65 0.82
CA ARG A 57 -2.56 19.86 0.13
C ARG A 57 -4.04 19.75 -0.23
N GLU A 58 -4.43 18.63 -0.82
CA GLU A 58 -5.80 18.39 -1.27
C GLU A 58 -6.74 17.96 -0.13
N LYS A 59 -6.20 17.69 1.06
CA LYS A 59 -6.93 17.32 2.29
C LYS A 59 -7.89 16.14 2.14
N PHE A 60 -7.58 15.20 1.24
CA PHE A 60 -8.43 14.01 1.03
C PHE A 60 -8.19 12.90 2.07
N ILE A 61 -7.10 12.96 2.85
CA ILE A 61 -6.89 12.08 4.01
C ILE A 61 -7.22 12.88 5.28
N LEU A 62 -8.43 12.66 5.81
CA LEU A 62 -8.88 13.31 7.05
C LEU A 62 -8.43 12.53 8.29
N LYS A 63 -8.36 11.20 8.18
CA LYS A 63 -7.95 10.29 9.25
C LYS A 63 -7.24 9.10 8.64
N GLU A 64 -6.16 8.66 9.28
CA GLU A 64 -5.45 7.44 8.93
C GLU A 64 -5.32 6.58 10.18
N ASP A 65 -5.95 5.40 10.17
CA ASP A 65 -5.83 4.40 11.21
C ASP A 65 -4.97 3.24 10.70
N ARG A 66 -4.19 2.62 11.60
CA ARG A 66 -3.33 1.48 11.27
C ARG A 66 -3.58 0.35 12.25
N VAL A 67 -3.75 -0.86 11.73
CA VAL A 67 -3.97 -2.07 12.52
C VAL A 67 -3.00 -3.15 12.04
N PHE A 68 -2.37 -3.84 13.00
CA PHE A 68 -1.48 -4.96 12.73
C PHE A 68 -2.21 -6.25 13.00
N LEU A 69 -2.34 -7.08 11.97
CA LEU A 69 -3.08 -8.33 12.03
C LEU A 69 -2.10 -9.50 11.97
N LYS A 70 -2.41 -10.57 12.71
CA LYS A 70 -1.73 -11.86 12.56
C LYS A 70 -2.64 -12.78 11.75
N LEU A 71 -2.08 -13.42 10.73
CA LEU A 71 -2.81 -14.43 9.96
C LEU A 71 -3.06 -15.65 10.86
N VAL A 72 -4.33 -15.88 11.24
CA VAL A 72 -4.74 -16.99 12.12
C VAL A 72 -5.25 -18.21 11.34
N SER A 73 -5.75 -18.02 10.12
CA SER A 73 -6.08 -19.07 9.17
C SER A 73 -5.78 -18.58 7.76
N GLY A 74 -5.22 -19.46 6.92
CA GLY A 74 -4.93 -19.14 5.52
C GLY A 74 -6.20 -19.05 4.67
N PRO A 75 -6.08 -18.69 3.39
CA PRO A 75 -7.21 -18.73 2.46
C PRO A 75 -7.82 -20.13 2.45
N HIS A 76 -9.14 -20.23 2.65
CA HIS A 76 -9.88 -21.49 2.60
C HIS A 76 -10.17 -21.94 1.15
N GLY A 77 -9.54 -21.29 0.16
CA GLY A 77 -9.60 -21.61 -1.27
C GLY A 77 -8.21 -21.48 -1.90
N PRO A 78 -8.04 -21.92 -3.17
CA PRO A 78 -6.76 -21.85 -3.85
C PRO A 78 -6.23 -20.41 -3.87
N ARG A 79 -4.94 -20.25 -3.57
CA ARG A 79 -4.26 -18.95 -3.63
C ARG A 79 -4.40 -18.42 -5.06
N GLN A 80 -5.16 -17.36 -5.25
CA GLN A 80 -5.24 -16.67 -6.53
C GLN A 80 -3.87 -16.01 -6.76
N LEU A 81 -3.04 -16.65 -7.60
CA LEU A 81 -1.80 -16.06 -8.06
C LEU A 81 -2.20 -14.94 -9.02
N PHE A 82 -2.16 -13.70 -8.53
CA PHE A 82 -2.23 -12.55 -9.42
C PHE A 82 -0.90 -12.53 -10.20
N GLN A 83 -0.92 -12.94 -11.47
CA GLN A 83 0.19 -12.69 -12.38
C GLN A 83 0.33 -11.17 -12.51
N THR A 84 1.34 -10.62 -11.85
CA THR A 84 1.78 -9.25 -12.08
C THR A 84 2.59 -9.22 -13.37
N ASP A 85 1.92 -9.33 -14.52
CA ASP A 85 2.48 -8.88 -15.79
C ASP A 85 2.51 -7.34 -15.76
N VAL A 86 3.37 -6.78 -14.92
CA VAL A 86 3.82 -5.39 -15.05
C VAL A 86 4.70 -5.37 -16.29
N THR A 87 4.07 -5.22 -17.45
CA THR A 87 4.76 -4.71 -18.62
C THR A 87 5.07 -3.25 -18.29
N ILE A 88 6.28 -3.00 -17.76
CA ILE A 88 6.87 -1.67 -17.79
C ILE A 88 6.87 -1.29 -19.27
N ARG A 89 5.94 -0.43 -19.69
CA ARG A 89 6.06 0.25 -20.99
C ARG A 89 7.25 1.19 -20.83
N GLU A 90 8.42 0.72 -21.23
CA GLU A 90 9.52 1.62 -21.57
C GLU A 90 9.03 2.57 -22.68
N GLY A 91 9.32 3.85 -22.51
CA GLY A 91 9.26 4.84 -23.58
C GLY A 91 8.03 5.75 -23.57
N ILE A 92 8.15 6.86 -22.84
CA ILE A 92 7.79 8.19 -23.39
C ILE A 92 8.95 9.12 -23.01
N GLU A 93 9.90 9.26 -23.93
CA GLU A 93 10.81 10.40 -24.03
C GLU A 93 10.15 11.52 -24.87
N ALA A 94 10.56 12.76 -24.56
CA ALA A 94 10.23 14.06 -25.16
C ALA A 94 8.93 14.75 -24.68
#